data_AF-A0A0M2UYE1-F1
#
_entry.id   AF-A0A0M2UYE1-F1
#
_cell.length_a   1.000
_cell.length_b   1.000
_cell.length_c   1.000
_cell.angle_alpha   90.00
_cell.angle_beta   90.00
_cell.angle_gamma   90.00
#
_symmetry.space_group_name_H-M   'P 1'
#
loop_
_entity.id
_entity.type
_entity.pdbx_description
1 polymer ?
#
loop_
_entity_poly.entity_id
_entity_poly.type
_entity_poly.pdbx_seq_one_letter_code
_entity_poly.pdbx_strand_id
1 'polypeptide(L)'
;MKHVRLTVILFALAFTAGICMPEKQAGAASAQEIDLKARMTLDNLYAKSPAAKALGGKATGILVFPSIVKGGFIVGGQYGEGALFKQGRTAGFYNTVQLSYGLQAGGQKYGYVLFFMNEPAMAWLDKTDGWELGVGPTIVVVEIGAAGAMTTTTGHSQIYAFFVNQKGLMAGLGLQGTKVTKINK
;
A
#
# COMPACT_ATOMS: atom_id res chain seq x y z
N MET A 1 -19.85 16.58 -60.13
CA MET A 1 -20.07 17.08 -58.75
C MET A 1 -21.10 16.27 -57.94
N LYS A 2 -21.28 14.95 -58.19
CA LYS A 2 -22.24 14.10 -57.44
C LYS A 2 -21.59 13.08 -56.49
N HIS A 3 -20.30 12.78 -56.65
CA HIS A 3 -19.59 11.77 -55.84
C HIS A 3 -18.96 12.32 -54.55
N VAL A 4 -18.75 13.64 -54.45
CA VAL A 4 -18.15 14.27 -53.25
C VAL A 4 -19.11 14.32 -52.07
N ARG A 5 -20.42 14.37 -52.32
CA ARG A 5 -21.45 14.40 -51.26
C ARG A 5 -21.69 13.02 -50.61
N LEU A 6 -21.34 11.93 -51.29
CA LEU A 6 -21.58 10.57 -50.81
C LEU A 6 -20.48 10.10 -49.85
N THR A 7 -19.24 10.54 -50.05
CA THR A 7 -18.10 10.16 -49.20
C THR A 7 -18.12 10.84 -47.82
N VAL A 8 -18.72 12.03 -47.72
CA VAL A 8 -18.82 12.77 -46.45
C VAL A 8 -19.86 12.16 -45.50
N ILE A 9 -20.89 11.50 -46.03
CA ILE A 9 -21.94 10.86 -45.21
C ILE A 9 -21.45 9.51 -44.64
N LEU A 10 -20.53 8.82 -45.32
CA LEU A 10 -19.95 7.56 -44.81
C LEU A 10 -18.97 7.76 -43.64
N PHE A 11 -18.39 8.96 -43.48
CA PHE A 11 -17.50 9.29 -42.37
C PHE A 11 -18.25 9.78 -41.11
N ALA A 12 -19.51 10.23 -41.26
CA ALA A 12 -20.33 10.70 -40.14
C ALA A 12 -21.02 9.55 -39.37
N LEU A 13 -21.13 8.35 -39.95
CA LEU A 13 -21.79 7.20 -39.31
C LEU A 13 -20.85 6.29 -38.51
N ALA A 14 -19.53 6.51 -38.59
CA ALA A 14 -18.54 5.73 -37.86
C ALA A 14 -18.21 6.30 -36.46
N PHE A 15 -18.78 7.46 -36.10
CA PHE A 15 -18.45 8.15 -34.84
C PHE A 15 -19.42 7.85 -33.67
N THR A 16 -20.53 7.13 -33.91
CA THR A 16 -21.58 6.93 -32.90
C THR A 16 -21.60 5.53 -32.25
N ALA A 17 -20.66 4.64 -32.57
CA ALA A 17 -20.66 3.26 -32.06
C ALA A 17 -19.55 2.95 -31.03
N GLY A 18 -18.81 3.96 -30.54
CA GLY A 18 -17.50 3.75 -29.95
C GLY A 18 -17.29 4.18 -28.50
N ILE A 19 -18.29 4.33 -27.64
CA ILE A 19 -18.03 4.62 -26.21
C ILE A 19 -19.09 4.03 -25.29
N CYS A 20 -19.24 2.70 -25.29
CA CYS A 20 -19.78 1.99 -24.12
C CYS A 20 -18.64 1.17 -23.52
N MET A 21 -17.61 1.87 -23.03
CA MET A 21 -16.68 1.23 -22.11
C MET A 21 -17.42 1.16 -20.77
N PRO A 22 -17.54 -0.02 -20.14
CA PRO A 22 -17.99 -0.07 -18.76
C PRO A 22 -17.00 0.79 -17.97
N GLU A 23 -17.51 1.90 -17.42
CA GLU A 23 -16.86 2.64 -16.35
C GLU A 23 -16.51 1.60 -15.29
N LYS A 24 -15.25 1.18 -15.22
CA LYS A 24 -14.74 0.65 -13.96
C LYS A 24 -14.83 1.83 -13.03
N GLN A 25 -15.97 1.97 -12.34
CA GLN A 25 -16.10 2.82 -11.18
C GLN A 25 -14.82 2.62 -10.40
N ALA A 26 -14.02 3.68 -10.30
CA ALA A 26 -12.95 3.77 -9.33
C ALA A 26 -13.62 3.86 -7.95
N GLY A 27 -14.36 2.82 -7.58
CA GLY A 27 -15.00 2.65 -6.31
C GLY A 27 -13.91 2.32 -5.31
N ALA A 28 -13.92 3.02 -4.19
CA ALA A 28 -13.10 2.67 -3.04
C ALA A 28 -13.31 1.18 -2.74
N ALA A 29 -12.23 0.40 -2.54
CA ALA A 29 -12.35 -1.04 -2.37
C ALA A 29 -13.25 -1.36 -1.17
N SER A 30 -14.07 -2.40 -1.28
CA SER A 30 -14.93 -2.80 -0.17
C SER A 30 -14.09 -3.30 1.03
N ALA A 31 -14.63 -3.21 2.24
CA ALA A 31 -14.01 -3.75 3.46
C ALA A 31 -13.52 -5.20 3.27
N GLN A 32 -14.36 -6.01 2.63
CA GLN A 32 -14.12 -7.44 2.39
C GLN A 32 -12.95 -7.67 1.43
N GLU A 33 -12.86 -6.87 0.35
CA GLU A 33 -11.74 -6.98 -0.59
C GLU A 33 -10.42 -6.52 0.02
N ILE A 34 -10.44 -5.46 0.84
CA ILE A 34 -9.25 -4.99 1.55
C ILE A 34 -8.78 -6.07 2.52
N ASP A 35 -9.69 -6.64 3.32
CA ASP A 35 -9.38 -7.70 4.28
C ASP A 35 -8.76 -8.93 3.60
N LEU A 36 -9.40 -9.41 2.53
CA LEU A 36 -8.96 -10.58 1.79
C LEU A 36 -7.54 -10.38 1.22
N LYS A 37 -7.29 -9.24 0.56
CA LYS A 37 -5.98 -8.93 -0.03
C LYS A 37 -4.91 -8.74 1.03
N ALA A 38 -5.26 -8.11 2.15
CA ALA A 38 -4.37 -7.93 3.28
C ALA A 38 -3.97 -9.28 3.90
N ARG A 39 -4.93 -10.18 4.10
CA ARG A 39 -4.68 -11.53 4.63
C ARG A 39 -3.79 -12.36 3.71
N MET A 40 -4.12 -12.41 2.41
CA MET A 40 -3.31 -13.10 1.41
C MET A 40 -1.87 -12.57 1.37
N THR A 41 -1.71 -11.26 1.51
CA THR A 41 -0.39 -10.61 1.53
C THR A 41 0.40 -10.99 2.77
N LEU A 42 -0.24 -11.02 3.95
CA LEU A 42 0.40 -11.44 5.19
C LEU A 42 0.82 -12.90 5.14
N ASP A 43 -0.06 -13.79 4.64
CA ASP A 43 0.22 -15.21 4.49
C ASP A 43 1.40 -15.45 3.53
N ASN A 44 1.43 -14.71 2.42
CA ASN A 44 2.54 -14.77 1.46
C ASN A 44 3.86 -14.29 2.08
N LEU A 45 3.82 -13.24 2.89
CA LEU A 45 4.99 -12.74 3.61
C LEU A 45 5.51 -13.79 4.60
N TYR A 46 4.62 -14.42 5.38
CA TYR A 46 5.01 -15.48 6.31
C TYR A 46 5.61 -16.70 5.62
N ALA A 47 5.10 -17.06 4.43
CA ALA A 47 5.67 -18.16 3.65
C ALA A 47 7.09 -17.86 3.15
N LYS A 48 7.43 -16.59 2.92
CA LYS A 48 8.72 -16.16 2.36
C LYS A 48 9.74 -15.68 3.41
N SER A 49 9.28 -15.31 4.61
CA SER A 49 10.10 -14.70 5.66
C SER A 49 9.85 -15.35 7.02
N PRO A 50 10.74 -16.25 7.47
CA PRO A 50 10.70 -16.78 8.83
C PRO A 50 10.76 -15.68 9.90
N ALA A 51 11.51 -14.60 9.63
CA ALA A 51 11.58 -13.44 10.52
C ALA A 51 10.23 -12.74 10.66
N ALA A 52 9.50 -12.53 9.56
CA ALA A 52 8.15 -11.96 9.61
C ALA A 52 7.20 -12.86 10.39
N LYS A 53 7.28 -14.18 10.20
CA LYS A 53 6.47 -15.16 10.95
C LYS A 53 6.76 -15.10 12.45
N ALA A 54 8.03 -14.99 12.84
CA ALA A 54 8.45 -14.87 14.24
C ALA A 54 7.98 -13.56 14.89
N LEU A 55 8.08 -12.44 14.17
CA LEU A 55 7.55 -11.15 14.63
C LEU A 55 6.03 -11.15 14.73
N GLY A 56 5.35 -11.78 13.76
CA GLY A 56 3.89 -11.93 13.75
C GLY A 56 3.33 -12.61 15.00
N GLY A 57 4.04 -13.62 15.52
CA GLY A 57 3.65 -14.30 16.77
C GLY A 57 3.81 -13.45 18.04
N LYS A 58 4.54 -12.33 17.98
CA LYS A 58 4.80 -11.42 19.12
C LYS A 58 4.13 -10.05 18.97
N ALA A 59 3.62 -9.73 17.79
CA ALA A 59 3.07 -8.42 17.50
C ALA A 59 1.73 -8.20 18.24
N THR A 60 1.57 -7.02 18.83
CA THR A 60 0.30 -6.53 19.40
C THR A 60 -0.74 -6.26 18.30
N GLY A 61 -0.28 -5.82 17.13
CA GLY A 61 -1.10 -5.62 15.95
C GLY A 61 -0.28 -5.65 14.67
N ILE A 62 -0.93 -5.95 13.55
CA ILE A 62 -0.30 -6.05 12.24
C ILE A 62 -1.12 -5.26 11.24
N LEU A 63 -0.56 -4.18 10.70
CA LEU A 63 -1.21 -3.37 9.68
C LEU A 63 -0.64 -3.74 8.31
N VAL A 64 -1.52 -4.16 7.40
CA VAL A 64 -1.12 -4.63 6.08
C VAL A 64 -1.71 -3.73 5.01
N PHE A 65 -0.83 -3.12 4.21
CA PHE A 65 -1.19 -2.41 2.99
C PHE A 65 -0.79 -3.27 1.78
N PRO A 66 -1.71 -4.08 1.22
CA PRO A 66 -1.38 -5.04 0.17
C PRO A 66 -1.04 -4.39 -1.18
N SER A 67 -1.47 -3.13 -1.38
CA SER A 67 -1.40 -2.45 -2.66
C SER A 67 -1.35 -0.93 -2.47
N ILE A 68 -0.17 -0.37 -2.60
CA ILE A 68 0.12 1.05 -2.63
C ILE A 68 0.55 1.40 -4.04
N VAL A 69 -0.07 2.43 -4.58
CA VAL A 69 0.25 2.99 -5.89
C VAL A 69 1.04 4.26 -5.65
N LYS A 70 2.26 4.30 -6.20
CA LYS A 70 3.13 5.47 -6.24
C LYS A 70 3.17 5.99 -7.66
N GLY A 71 2.96 7.29 -7.84
CA GLY A 71 3.03 7.91 -9.17
C GLY A 71 3.24 9.42 -9.10
N GLY A 72 3.80 9.99 -10.17
CA GLY A 72 4.02 11.42 -10.34
C GLY A 72 5.29 11.72 -11.12
N PHE A 73 5.42 12.95 -11.60
CA PHE A 73 6.61 13.46 -12.29
C PHE A 73 7.14 14.65 -11.48
N ILE A 74 8.39 14.56 -10.99
CA ILE A 74 9.05 15.54 -10.10
C ILE A 74 8.42 15.62 -8.70
N VAL A 75 7.10 15.78 -8.62
CA VAL A 75 6.30 15.69 -7.41
C VAL A 75 5.24 14.61 -7.64
N GLY A 76 5.18 13.64 -6.72
CA GLY A 76 4.27 12.51 -6.81
C GLY A 76 3.61 12.19 -5.48
N GLY A 77 2.58 11.36 -5.56
CA GLY A 77 1.84 10.87 -4.41
C GLY A 77 1.92 9.35 -4.31
N GLN A 78 1.72 8.88 -3.10
CA GLN A 78 1.47 7.47 -2.81
C GLN A 78 0.14 7.35 -2.13
N TYR A 79 -0.62 6.32 -2.51
CA TYR A 79 -1.88 5.99 -1.88
C TYR A 79 -2.08 4.48 -1.79
N GLY A 80 -2.60 4.01 -0.67
CA GLY A 80 -3.06 2.63 -0.52
C GLY A 80 -4.05 2.49 0.62
N GLU A 81 -4.84 1.42 0.57
CA GLU A 81 -5.75 1.02 1.65
C GLU A 81 -5.27 -0.32 2.24
N GLY A 82 -5.54 -0.52 3.52
CA GLY A 82 -5.04 -1.67 4.27
C GLY A 82 -5.95 -2.05 5.44
N ALA A 83 -5.69 -3.23 5.99
CA ALA A 83 -6.41 -3.77 7.13
C ALA A 83 -5.47 -3.95 8.33
N LEU A 84 -5.96 -3.58 9.51
CA LEU A 84 -5.32 -3.86 10.79
C LEU A 84 -5.83 -5.19 11.33
N PHE A 85 -4.90 -6.07 11.67
CA PHE A 85 -5.18 -7.31 12.37
C PHE A 85 -4.75 -7.21 13.83
N LYS A 86 -5.64 -7.59 14.74
CA LYS A 86 -5.34 -7.83 16.16
C LYS A 86 -5.77 -9.26 16.50
N GLN A 87 -4.86 -10.06 17.06
CA GLN A 87 -5.12 -11.46 17.40
C GLN A 87 -5.72 -12.28 16.22
N GLY A 88 -5.22 -12.04 15.00
CA GLY A 88 -5.67 -12.71 13.77
C GLY A 88 -7.00 -12.22 13.18
N ARG A 89 -7.74 -11.35 13.89
CA ARG A 89 -9.01 -10.77 13.45
C ARG A 89 -8.83 -9.35 12.94
N THR A 90 -9.67 -8.96 12.00
CA THR A 90 -9.70 -7.61 11.44
C THR A 90 -10.26 -6.64 12.47
N ALA A 91 -9.47 -5.65 12.83
CA ALA A 91 -9.78 -4.66 13.86
C ALA A 91 -10.11 -3.27 13.29
N GLY A 92 -9.80 -3.03 12.01
CA GLY A 92 -10.12 -1.77 11.33
C GLY A 92 -9.43 -1.65 9.98
N PHE A 93 -9.82 -0.63 9.24
CA PHE A 93 -9.26 -0.30 7.93
C PHE A 93 -8.57 1.06 7.99
N TYR A 94 -7.49 1.18 7.22
CA TYR A 94 -6.66 2.39 7.19
C TYR A 94 -6.29 2.71 5.75
N ASN A 95 -6.05 3.98 5.45
CA ASN A 95 -5.35 4.41 4.27
C ASN A 95 -3.93 4.87 4.63
N THR A 96 -3.08 4.91 3.61
CA THR A 96 -1.73 5.46 3.68
C THR A 96 -1.55 6.46 2.56
N VAL A 97 -1.02 7.64 2.89
CA VAL A 97 -0.79 8.74 1.97
C VAL A 97 0.62 9.29 2.19
N GLN A 98 1.43 9.38 1.14
CA GLN A 98 2.76 9.97 1.23
C GLN A 98 2.99 10.94 0.07
N LEU A 99 3.56 12.10 0.36
CA LEU A 99 4.13 12.97 -0.66
C LEU A 99 5.53 12.49 -0.99
N SER A 100 5.83 12.37 -2.28
CA SER A 100 7.14 11.94 -2.77
C SER A 100 7.72 12.99 -3.70
N TYR A 101 9.01 13.28 -3.52
CA TYR A 101 9.78 14.14 -4.40
C TYR A 101 10.75 13.26 -5.21
N GLY A 102 10.69 13.35 -6.54
CA GLY A 102 11.57 12.58 -7.42
C GLY A 102 10.99 12.26 -8.79
N LEU A 103 11.89 12.07 -9.76
CA LEU A 103 11.61 11.73 -11.15
C LEU A 103 11.50 10.20 -11.29
N GLN A 104 10.41 9.60 -10.80
CA GLN A 104 10.10 8.22 -11.16
C GLN A 104 9.19 8.23 -12.40
N ALA A 105 9.80 8.05 -13.57
CA ALA A 105 9.08 7.80 -14.80
C ALA A 105 8.41 6.42 -14.69
N GLY A 106 7.13 6.41 -14.31
CA GLY A 106 6.30 5.20 -14.23
C GLY A 106 5.59 5.04 -12.90
N GLY A 107 4.38 4.50 -12.94
CA GLY A 107 3.64 4.11 -11.74
C GLY A 107 4.27 2.86 -11.11
N GLN A 108 4.60 2.92 -9.83
CA GLN A 108 5.05 1.77 -9.07
C GLN A 108 3.90 1.24 -8.20
N LYS A 109 3.79 -0.07 -8.12
CA LYS A 109 2.86 -0.75 -7.22
C LYS A 109 3.64 -1.70 -6.32
N TYR A 110 3.45 -1.55 -5.02
CA TYR A 110 4.05 -2.42 -4.00
C TYR A 110 3.09 -2.54 -2.82
N GLY A 111 3.47 -3.29 -1.79
CA GLY A 111 2.78 -3.26 -0.51
C GLY A 111 3.78 -3.19 0.64
N TYR A 112 3.30 -2.95 1.85
CA TYR A 112 4.10 -3.16 3.04
C TYR A 112 3.26 -3.65 4.22
N VAL A 113 3.94 -4.32 5.15
CA VAL A 113 3.38 -4.87 6.39
C VAL A 113 4.11 -4.25 7.57
N LEU A 114 3.36 -3.70 8.52
CA LEU A 114 3.87 -3.12 9.75
C LEU A 114 3.50 -4.04 10.93
N PHE A 115 4.51 -4.53 11.63
CA PHE A 115 4.36 -5.29 12.88
C PHE A 115 4.57 -4.35 14.05
N PHE A 116 3.52 -4.12 14.84
CA PHE A 116 3.57 -3.29 16.05
C PHE A 116 3.85 -4.19 17.24
N MET A 117 4.92 -3.90 17.96
CA MET A 117 5.46 -4.82 18.99
C MET A 117 5.01 -4.49 20.40
N ASN A 118 4.35 -3.36 20.61
CA ASN A 118 3.87 -2.92 21.91
C ASN A 118 2.63 -2.02 21.80
N GLU A 119 1.95 -1.85 22.94
CA GLU A 119 0.75 -1.01 23.04
C GLU A 119 1.02 0.47 22.73
N PRO A 120 2.13 1.10 23.16
CA PRO A 120 2.42 2.48 22.79
C PRO A 120 2.45 2.70 21.27
N ALA A 121 3.05 1.78 20.51
CA ALA A 121 3.08 1.88 19.05
C ALA A 121 1.67 1.73 18.44
N MET A 122 0.82 0.89 19.02
CA MET A 122 -0.59 0.76 18.60
C MET A 122 -1.39 2.02 18.90
N ALA A 123 -1.20 2.64 20.07
CA ALA A 123 -1.90 3.86 20.47
C ALA A 123 -1.62 5.03 19.52
N TRP A 124 -0.49 5.02 18.81
CA TRP A 124 -0.20 6.00 17.76
C TRP A 124 -1.14 5.91 16.55
N LEU A 125 -1.65 4.72 16.21
CA LEU A 125 -2.64 4.57 15.12
C LEU A 125 -4.03 5.11 15.49
N ASP A 126 -4.33 5.20 16.77
CA ASP A 126 -5.63 5.63 17.28
C ASP A 126 -5.70 7.16 17.51
N LYS A 127 -4.60 7.90 17.28
CA LYS A 127 -4.59 9.36 17.34
C LYS A 127 -5.38 9.96 16.17
N THR A 128 -6.26 10.89 16.50
CA THR A 128 -7.39 11.35 15.68
C THR A 128 -6.99 12.01 14.35
N ASP A 129 -5.81 12.62 14.28
CA ASP A 129 -5.37 13.35 13.08
C ASP A 129 -4.62 12.48 12.05
N GLY A 130 -4.53 11.17 12.31
CA GLY A 130 -3.65 10.28 11.57
C GLY A 130 -2.20 10.38 12.05
N TRP A 131 -1.42 9.33 11.80
CA TRP A 131 -0.04 9.25 12.26
C TRP A 131 0.95 9.38 11.11
N GLU A 132 1.98 10.20 11.31
CA GLU A 132 3.11 10.33 10.41
C GLU A 132 4.24 9.34 10.78
N LEU A 133 4.49 8.39 9.88
CA LEU A 133 5.63 7.49 9.98
C LEU A 133 6.93 8.31 10.03
N GLY A 134 7.77 8.07 11.05
CA GLY A 134 9.04 8.76 11.27
C GLY A 134 9.03 9.91 12.29
N VAL A 135 7.85 10.35 12.78
CA VAL A 135 7.72 11.40 13.82
C VAL A 135 7.30 10.81 15.18
N GLY A 136 7.37 9.48 15.33
CA GLY A 136 6.87 8.77 16.52
C GLY A 136 7.68 7.50 16.83
N PRO A 137 7.04 6.33 16.97
CA PRO A 137 7.72 5.06 17.24
C PRO A 137 8.89 4.79 16.30
N THR A 138 9.95 4.16 16.80
CA THR A 138 11.08 3.73 15.97
C THR A 138 10.63 2.63 15.01
N ILE A 139 10.85 2.86 13.71
CA ILE A 139 10.51 1.93 12.63
C ILE A 139 11.80 1.39 12.01
N VAL A 140 11.88 0.07 11.87
CA VAL A 140 12.96 -0.59 11.12
C VAL A 140 12.40 -1.29 9.90
N VAL A 141 12.98 -1.04 8.74
CA VAL A 141 12.68 -1.77 7.51
C VAL A 141 13.48 -3.07 7.48
N VAL A 142 12.80 -4.18 7.24
CA VAL A 142 13.38 -5.53 7.17
C VAL A 142 13.27 -6.06 5.75
N GLU A 143 14.39 -6.49 5.18
CA GLU A 143 14.45 -7.06 3.84
C GLU A 143 13.99 -8.53 3.83
N ILE A 144 13.15 -8.88 2.85
CA ILE A 144 12.74 -10.27 2.63
C ILE A 144 13.90 -11.03 1.99
N GLY A 145 14.40 -12.07 2.67
CA GLY A 145 15.50 -12.90 2.17
C GLY A 145 16.88 -12.52 2.70
N ALA A 146 17.00 -11.47 3.52
CA ALA A 146 18.19 -11.24 4.33
C ALA A 146 18.31 -12.38 5.36
N ALA A 147 19.06 -13.42 4.99
CA ALA A 147 19.41 -14.51 5.90
C ALA A 147 20.35 -13.96 6.98
N GLY A 148 19.78 -13.53 8.11
CA GLY A 148 20.51 -13.59 9.38
C GLY A 148 21.30 -12.35 9.83
N ALA A 149 20.78 -11.14 9.69
CA ALA A 149 21.32 -10.00 10.44
C ALA A 149 20.22 -9.07 10.98
N MET A 150 19.32 -9.61 11.80
CA MET A 150 18.70 -8.75 12.82
C MET A 150 19.81 -8.46 13.85
N THR A 151 20.57 -7.39 13.62
CA THR A 151 21.56 -6.91 14.59
C THR A 151 20.84 -6.47 15.87
N THR A 152 21.52 -6.53 17.01
CA THR A 152 20.98 -6.21 18.34
C THR A 152 20.28 -4.85 18.42
N THR A 153 20.68 -3.90 17.56
CA THR A 153 20.05 -2.57 17.40
C THR A 153 18.63 -2.63 16.85
N THR A 154 18.30 -3.60 15.99
CA THR A 154 16.93 -3.76 15.46
C THR A 154 15.96 -4.34 16.47
N GLY A 155 16.46 -5.15 17.43
CA GLY A 155 15.66 -5.91 18.40
C GLY A 155 14.79 -5.10 19.35
N HIS A 156 15.04 -3.80 19.51
CA HIS A 156 14.30 -2.90 20.39
C HIS A 156 13.30 -2.01 19.64
N SER A 157 13.13 -2.21 18.33
CA SER A 157 12.22 -1.39 17.53
C SER A 157 10.77 -1.64 17.92
N GLN A 158 10.01 -0.55 18.00
CA GLN A 158 8.60 -0.61 18.34
C GLN A 158 7.76 -1.08 17.15
N ILE A 159 8.24 -0.83 15.92
CA ILE A 159 7.59 -1.21 14.67
C ILE A 159 8.61 -1.81 13.70
N TYR A 160 8.27 -2.95 13.09
CA TYR A 160 9.03 -3.54 12.00
C TYR A 160 8.23 -3.48 10.71
N ALA A 161 8.85 -3.02 9.63
CA ALA A 161 8.22 -2.85 8.32
C ALA A 161 8.82 -3.82 7.30
N PHE A 162 7.99 -4.55 6.57
CA PHE A 162 8.39 -5.40 5.45
C PHE A 162 7.72 -4.91 4.18
N PHE A 163 8.51 -4.58 3.16
CA PHE A 163 7.97 -4.29 1.82
C PHE A 163 7.74 -5.59 1.04
N VAL A 164 6.64 -5.66 0.31
CA VAL A 164 6.20 -6.82 -0.46
C VAL A 164 5.84 -6.41 -1.89
N ASN A 165 5.81 -7.39 -2.80
CA ASN A 165 5.37 -7.22 -4.20
C ASN A 165 6.13 -6.12 -4.98
N GLN A 166 7.33 -5.76 -4.53
CA GLN A 166 8.18 -4.79 -5.20
C GLN A 166 8.97 -5.45 -6.32
N LYS A 167 9.11 -4.72 -7.44
CA LYS A 167 10.07 -5.03 -8.50
C LYS A 167 11.16 -3.95 -8.50
N GLY A 168 12.42 -4.32 -8.27
CA GLY A 168 13.58 -3.41 -8.33
C GLY A 168 14.18 -3.00 -6.98
N LEU A 169 15.12 -2.05 -7.01
CA LEU A 169 15.99 -1.64 -5.90
C LEU A 169 15.22 -0.89 -4.78
N MET A 170 15.47 -1.27 -3.52
CA MET A 170 14.87 -0.68 -2.30
C MET A 170 15.29 0.79 -2.02
N ALA A 171 16.29 1.31 -2.74
CA ALA A 171 17.05 2.53 -2.43
C ALA A 171 16.27 3.87 -2.53
N GLY A 172 14.94 3.85 -2.54
CA GLY A 172 14.10 5.05 -2.57
C GLY A 172 12.74 4.87 -1.92
N LEU A 173 12.53 3.79 -1.15
CA LEU A 173 11.32 3.56 -0.38
C LEU A 173 11.57 3.91 1.08
N GLY A 174 11.29 5.17 1.41
CA GLY A 174 11.22 5.64 2.78
C GLY A 174 9.78 5.63 3.26
N LEU A 175 9.56 5.26 4.53
CA LEU A 175 8.27 5.44 5.18
C LEU A 175 8.11 6.87 5.73
N GLN A 176 9.19 7.63 5.87
CA GLN A 176 9.18 8.98 6.46
C GLN A 176 8.22 9.94 5.74
N GLY A 177 7.38 10.65 6.49
CA GLY A 177 6.40 11.60 5.93
C GLY A 177 5.17 10.92 5.32
N THR A 178 4.96 9.63 5.62
CA THR A 178 3.73 8.91 5.27
C THR A 178 2.70 9.12 6.36
N LYS A 179 1.52 9.60 5.99
CA LYS A 179 0.35 9.73 6.86
C LYS A 179 -0.53 8.49 6.76
N VAL A 180 -0.80 7.86 7.89
CA VAL A 180 -1.74 6.74 8.02
C VAL A 180 -3.01 7.23 8.72
N THR A 181 -4.17 6.99 8.14
CA THR A 181 -5.46 7.44 8.71
C THR A 181 -6.48 6.32 8.71
N LYS A 182 -7.27 6.23 9.78
CA LYS A 182 -8.36 5.26 9.88
C LYS A 182 -9.48 5.64 8.91
N ILE A 183 -10.05 4.65 8.24
CA ILE A 183 -11.15 4.84 7.29
C ILE A 183 -12.37 4.00 7.70
N ASN A 184 -13.56 4.51 7.40
CA ASN A 184 -14.82 3.80 7.59
C ASN A 184 -15.16 3.03 6.30
N LYS A 185 -15.43 1.74 6.41
CA LYS A 185 -15.70 0.82 5.29
C LYS A 185 -16.80 -0.16 5.66
#